data_AF-A0A925QVC3-F1
#
_entry.id   AF-A0A925QVC3-F1
#
_cell.length_a   1.000
_cell.length_b   1.000
_cell.length_c   1.000
_cell.angle_alpha   90.00
_cell.angle_beta   90.00
_cell.angle_gamma   90.00
#
_symmetry.space_group_name_H-M   'P 1'
#
loop_
_entity.id
_entity.type
_entity.pdbx_description
1 polymer ?
#
loop_
_entity_poly.entity_id
_entity_poly.type
_entity_poly.pdbx_seq_one_letter_code
_entity_poly.pdbx_strand_id
1 'polypeptide(L)'
;MGQTNLANTATTVDTSNDSIVIVDNFQSIRGGRSLVTTGFTPAVIPGGHVIIKETSTGELKPMPATDAAPAGVATVDTLVAGTGYTNGTYENVPLSGGSGTGVLATVVVALTVVSTVTITKPGTGYAVNDTLVIPGAYAGGTATTNASVDVATLADVAAAYGALPAGHTYHGINISSILTAKPMAGVMVRGTVNPSASKYSLSSILAAVKTALPLIDFRAD
;
A
#
# COMPACT_ATOMS: atom_id res chain seq x y z
N MET A 1 31.72 -10.87 11.33
CA MET A 1 31.84 -11.60 10.05
C MET A 1 30.73 -11.12 9.15
N GLY A 2 31.03 -10.40 8.07
CA GLY A 2 30.01 -9.97 7.11
C GLY A 2 29.47 -11.20 6.38
N GLN A 3 28.24 -11.59 6.64
CA GLN A 3 27.61 -12.70 5.95
C GLN A 3 27.32 -12.24 4.52
N THR A 4 28.06 -12.76 3.54
CA THR A 4 27.80 -12.47 2.13
C THR A 4 26.49 -13.17 1.75
N ASN A 5 25.44 -12.41 1.46
CA ASN A 5 24.21 -12.98 0.95
C ASN A 5 24.38 -13.35 -0.53
N LEU A 6 24.40 -14.65 -0.83
CA LEU A 6 24.53 -15.20 -2.18
C LEU A 6 23.16 -15.46 -2.85
N ALA A 7 22.05 -15.13 -2.19
CA ALA A 7 20.72 -15.28 -2.77
C ALA A 7 20.34 -14.01 -3.56
N ASN A 8 20.34 -14.11 -4.89
CA ASN A 8 19.64 -13.13 -5.72
C ASN A 8 18.14 -13.26 -5.44
N THR A 9 17.51 -12.24 -4.87
CA THR A 9 16.07 -12.26 -4.58
C THR A 9 15.30 -12.50 -5.88
N ALA A 10 14.59 -13.62 -5.98
CA ALA A 10 13.79 -13.93 -7.15
C ALA A 10 12.66 -12.89 -7.27
N THR A 11 12.71 -12.05 -8.29
CA THR A 11 11.63 -11.12 -8.64
C THR A 11 10.74 -11.78 -9.69
N THR A 12 9.49 -12.07 -9.34
CA THR A 12 8.48 -12.48 -10.31
C THR A 12 7.90 -11.25 -10.99
N VAL A 13 7.87 -11.27 -12.33
CA VAL A 13 7.17 -10.26 -13.13
C VAL A 13 5.95 -10.95 -13.69
N ASP A 14 4.77 -10.62 -13.15
CA ASP A 14 3.51 -11.11 -13.69
C ASP A 14 3.02 -10.14 -14.78
N THR A 15 3.08 -10.59 -16.03
CA THR A 15 2.64 -9.84 -17.21
C THR A 15 1.24 -10.25 -17.67
N SER A 16 0.56 -11.16 -16.94
CA SER A 16 -0.68 -11.79 -17.42
C SER A 16 -1.80 -10.78 -17.69
N ASN A 17 -1.81 -9.68 -16.94
CA ASN A 17 -2.81 -8.62 -17.08
C ASN A 17 -2.37 -7.50 -18.04
N ASP A 18 -1.13 -7.45 -18.51
CA ASP A 18 -0.64 -6.32 -19.34
C ASP A 18 -1.44 -6.16 -20.64
N SER A 19 -1.78 -7.28 -21.28
CA SER A 19 -2.60 -7.32 -22.51
C SER A 19 -4.07 -7.00 -22.29
N ILE A 20 -4.54 -7.05 -21.03
CA ILE A 20 -5.92 -6.72 -20.66
C ILE A 20 -6.02 -5.24 -20.27
N VAL A 21 -5.00 -4.73 -19.56
CA VAL A 21 -4.94 -3.34 -19.12
C VAL A 21 -4.73 -2.40 -20.29
N ILE A 22 -3.87 -2.76 -21.24
CA ILE A 22 -3.64 -1.98 -22.46
C ILE A 22 -4.46 -2.60 -23.60
N VAL A 23 -5.64 -2.03 -23.84
CA VAL A 23 -6.56 -2.52 -24.87
C VAL A 23 -6.04 -2.11 -26.25
N ASP A 24 -5.73 -0.82 -26.42
CA ASP A 24 -5.20 -0.27 -27.66
C ASP A 24 -4.02 0.65 -27.37
N ASN A 25 -2.90 0.43 -28.05
CA ASN A 25 -1.75 1.33 -28.04
C ASN A 25 -1.58 1.98 -29.41
N PHE A 26 -2.17 3.17 -29.60
CA PHE A 26 -2.14 3.88 -30.88
C PHE A 26 -0.86 4.70 -31.06
N GLN A 27 -0.33 5.28 -29.99
CA GLN A 27 0.90 6.06 -30.03
C GLN A 27 1.67 5.95 -28.72
N SER A 28 2.95 5.60 -28.84
CA SER A 28 3.92 5.63 -27.76
C SER A 28 5.05 6.60 -28.07
N ILE A 29 5.81 6.95 -27.03
CA ILE A 29 7.06 7.71 -27.20
C ILE A 29 8.03 6.86 -28.02
N ARG A 30 8.52 7.41 -29.15
CA ARG A 30 9.44 6.72 -30.06
C ARG A 30 10.71 6.32 -29.30
N GLY A 31 11.06 5.03 -29.34
CA GLY A 31 12.24 4.48 -28.67
C GLY A 31 12.08 4.24 -27.16
N GLY A 32 10.91 4.54 -26.58
CA GLY A 32 10.68 4.45 -25.14
C GLY A 32 11.50 5.46 -24.33
N ARG A 33 11.49 5.31 -23.00
CA ARG A 33 12.32 6.12 -22.10
C ARG A 33 12.69 5.31 -20.86
N SER A 34 13.86 5.61 -20.32
CA SER A 34 14.23 5.10 -19.00
C SER A 34 13.52 5.92 -17.92
N LEU A 35 12.84 5.23 -17.00
CA LEU A 35 12.20 5.87 -15.86
C LEU A 35 13.19 6.02 -14.72
N VAL A 36 13.08 7.14 -14.01
CA VAL A 36 13.74 7.37 -12.73
C VAL A 36 12.88 6.76 -11.63
N THR A 37 13.40 5.74 -10.95
CA THR A 37 12.64 4.93 -9.98
C THR A 37 12.90 5.29 -8.53
N THR A 38 13.65 6.37 -8.27
CA THR A 38 13.89 6.88 -6.92
C THR A 38 12.56 7.23 -6.25
N GLY A 39 12.31 6.64 -5.07
CA GLY A 39 11.08 6.82 -4.31
C GLY A 39 9.94 5.87 -4.67
N PHE A 40 10.10 4.99 -5.66
CA PHE A 40 9.15 3.92 -5.97
C PHE A 40 9.58 2.63 -5.26
N THR A 41 8.79 2.18 -4.28
CA THR A 41 9.13 1.01 -3.46
C THR A 41 8.83 -0.34 -4.11
N PRO A 42 7.78 -0.52 -4.94
CA PRO A 42 7.53 -1.81 -5.57
C PRO A 42 8.66 -2.20 -6.54
N ALA A 43 9.02 -3.49 -6.58
CA ALA A 43 10.08 -3.98 -7.46
C ALA A 43 9.66 -4.02 -8.95
N VAL A 44 8.35 -4.05 -9.22
CA VAL A 44 7.76 -4.13 -10.55
C VAL A 44 6.86 -2.92 -10.77
N ILE A 45 7.05 -2.24 -11.89
CA ILE A 45 6.14 -1.21 -12.42
C ILE A 45 5.23 -1.93 -13.42
N PRO A 46 3.94 -2.14 -13.11
CA PRO A 46 3.05 -2.95 -13.94
C PRO A 46 2.70 -2.26 -15.27
N GLY A 47 2.18 -3.02 -16.23
CA GLY A 47 1.44 -2.48 -17.36
C GLY A 47 0.22 -1.69 -16.87
N GLY A 48 -0.09 -0.57 -17.52
CA GLY A 48 -1.11 0.39 -17.08
C GLY A 48 -0.66 1.36 -15.99
N HIS A 49 0.58 1.29 -15.52
CA HIS A 49 1.06 2.21 -14.49
C HIS A 49 1.12 3.65 -15.01
N VAL A 50 0.64 4.61 -14.23
CA VAL A 50 0.67 6.03 -14.59
C VAL A 50 2.09 6.58 -14.47
N ILE A 51 2.56 7.19 -15.56
CA ILE A 51 3.87 7.84 -15.64
C ILE A 51 3.70 9.35 -15.50
N ILE A 52 4.52 9.93 -14.64
CA ILE A 52 4.60 11.36 -14.38
C ILE A 52 5.91 11.91 -14.94
N LYS A 53 5.90 13.18 -15.34
CA LYS A 53 7.06 13.92 -15.80
C LYS A 53 7.38 15.03 -14.82
N GLU A 54 8.62 15.10 -14.37
CA GLU A 54 9.12 16.22 -13.58
C GLU A 54 9.28 17.47 -14.45
N THR A 55 8.71 18.60 -14.02
CA THR A 55 8.68 19.83 -14.82
C THR A 55 10.06 20.49 -14.93
N SER A 56 10.92 20.32 -13.92
CA SER A 56 12.26 20.93 -13.89
C SER A 56 13.29 20.21 -14.76
N THR A 57 13.31 18.88 -14.71
CA THR A 57 14.33 18.04 -15.38
C THR A 57 13.81 17.41 -16.67
N GLY A 58 12.48 17.32 -16.83
CA GLY A 58 11.84 16.59 -17.92
C GLY A 58 11.94 15.08 -17.79
N GLU A 59 12.43 14.56 -16.65
CA GLU A 59 12.59 13.14 -16.38
C GLU A 59 11.22 12.47 -16.14
N LEU A 60 11.12 11.22 -16.57
CA LEU A 60 9.91 10.41 -16.37
C LEU A 60 10.08 9.53 -15.14
N LYS A 61 9.07 9.52 -14.27
CA LYS A 61 9.03 8.73 -13.04
C LYS A 61 7.72 7.92 -13.00
N PRO A 62 7.71 6.72 -12.41
CA PRO A 62 6.46 6.07 -12.07
C PRO A 62 5.76 6.92 -11.00
N MET A 63 4.43 7.04 -11.10
CA MET A 63 3.67 7.67 -10.03
C MET A 63 3.83 6.86 -8.73
N PRO A 64 3.98 7.51 -7.56
CA PRO A 64 4.02 6.80 -6.29
C PRO A 64 2.77 5.94 -6.12
N ALA A 65 2.97 4.67 -5.81
CA ALA A 65 1.90 3.72 -5.56
C ALA A 65 2.30 2.78 -4.43
N THR A 66 1.30 2.27 -3.73
CA THR A 66 1.47 1.32 -2.65
C THR A 66 0.84 0.00 -3.09
N ASP A 67 1.58 -1.10 -2.92
CA ASP A 67 1.05 -2.44 -3.19
C ASP A 67 -0.08 -2.78 -2.21
N ALA A 68 -0.96 -3.68 -2.65
CA ALA A 68 -1.99 -4.20 -1.77
C ALA A 68 -1.32 -4.90 -0.59
N ALA A 69 -1.70 -4.52 0.62
CA ALA A 69 -1.23 -5.20 1.82
C ALA A 69 -2.29 -6.18 2.29
N PRO A 70 -1.91 -7.32 2.89
CA PRO A 70 -2.85 -8.22 3.53
C PRO A 70 -3.68 -7.46 4.56
N ALA A 71 -4.96 -7.82 4.67
CA ALA A 71 -5.96 -7.16 5.49
C ALA A 71 -5.43 -6.81 6.91
N GLY A 72 -5.59 -5.55 7.31
CA GLY A 72 -5.27 -5.07 8.66
C GLY A 72 -6.53 -5.02 9.53
N VAL A 73 -6.36 -4.82 10.83
CA VAL A 73 -7.47 -4.70 11.80
C VAL A 73 -8.11 -3.32 11.68
N ALA A 74 -9.38 -3.24 11.27
CA ALA A 74 -10.11 -1.97 11.22
C ALA A 74 -10.77 -1.64 12.56
N THR A 75 -11.49 -2.63 13.12
CA THR A 75 -12.17 -2.48 14.41
C THR A 75 -11.97 -3.73 15.26
N VAL A 76 -12.06 -3.52 16.57
CA VAL A 76 -12.06 -4.58 17.59
C VAL A 76 -13.41 -4.61 18.28
N ASP A 77 -13.78 -5.76 18.85
CA ASP A 77 -15.06 -5.93 19.55
C ASP A 77 -14.87 -6.48 20.97
N THR A 78 -14.74 -7.80 21.10
CA THR A 78 -14.66 -8.47 22.41
C THR A 78 -13.43 -8.04 23.21
N LEU A 79 -13.59 -7.15 24.19
CA LEU A 79 -12.52 -6.73 25.11
C LEU A 79 -12.55 -7.54 26.41
N VAL A 80 -11.48 -8.29 26.65
CA VAL A 80 -11.14 -8.86 27.95
C VAL A 80 -10.17 -7.90 28.64
N ALA A 81 -10.67 -7.16 29.63
CA ALA A 81 -9.98 -5.97 30.17
C ALA A 81 -8.67 -6.22 30.93
N GLY A 82 -8.35 -7.48 31.28
CA GLY A 82 -7.19 -7.84 32.11
C GLY A 82 -7.18 -7.15 33.48
N THR A 83 -6.08 -7.29 34.23
CA THR A 83 -5.92 -6.67 35.56
C THR A 83 -4.50 -6.18 35.82
N GLY A 84 -4.37 -5.17 36.69
CA GLY A 84 -3.07 -4.66 37.14
C GLY A 84 -2.47 -3.58 36.24
N TYR A 85 -3.27 -2.98 35.36
CA TYR A 85 -2.84 -1.88 34.52
C TYR A 85 -2.77 -0.59 35.34
N THR A 86 -1.84 0.30 34.98
CA THR A 86 -1.80 1.64 35.57
C THR A 86 -2.78 2.55 34.84
N ASN A 87 -3.55 3.35 35.58
CA ASN A 87 -4.54 4.26 34.99
C ASN A 87 -3.86 5.29 34.09
N GLY A 88 -4.31 5.39 32.84
CA GLY A 88 -3.74 6.32 31.86
C GLY A 88 -4.14 5.99 30.43
N THR A 89 -3.75 6.87 29.51
CA THR A 89 -3.87 6.67 28.08
C THR A 89 -2.50 6.31 27.52
N TYR A 90 -2.42 5.17 26.85
CA TYR A 90 -1.21 4.65 26.24
C TYR A 90 -1.38 4.68 24.73
N GLU A 91 -0.60 5.50 24.06
CA GLU A 91 -0.59 5.60 22.60
C GLU A 91 0.48 4.67 22.00
N ASN A 92 0.26 4.24 20.76
CA ASN A 92 1.20 3.39 20.02
C ASN A 92 1.56 2.07 20.72
N VAL A 93 0.60 1.49 21.44
CA VAL A 93 0.77 0.20 22.12
C VAL A 93 0.80 -0.90 21.06
N PRO A 94 1.90 -1.67 20.95
CA PRO A 94 1.95 -2.79 20.04
C PRO A 94 1.05 -3.91 20.56
N LEU A 95 0.10 -4.33 19.72
CA LEU A 95 -0.71 -5.52 19.99
C LEU A 95 -0.03 -6.74 19.37
N SER A 96 -0.02 -7.84 20.12
CA SER A 96 0.63 -9.10 19.72
C SER A 96 -0.38 -10.24 19.75
N GLY A 97 -0.31 -11.18 18.81
CA GLY A 97 -1.28 -12.27 18.70
C GLY A 97 -1.99 -12.25 17.34
N GLY A 98 -2.82 -13.25 17.09
CA GLY A 98 -3.45 -13.48 15.79
C GLY A 98 -2.48 -13.95 14.70
N SER A 99 -2.94 -13.87 13.45
CA SER A 99 -2.22 -14.31 12.26
C SER A 99 -1.36 -13.21 11.63
N GLY A 100 -1.59 -11.95 12.00
CA GLY A 100 -0.94 -10.77 11.42
C GLY A 100 0.20 -10.18 12.24
N THR A 101 0.77 -9.07 11.75
CA THR A 101 1.83 -8.33 12.44
C THR A 101 1.65 -6.81 12.34
N GLY A 102 2.21 -6.09 13.31
CA GLY A 102 2.38 -4.63 13.23
C GLY A 102 1.16 -3.78 13.58
N VAL A 103 0.19 -4.33 14.32
CA VAL A 103 -0.93 -3.56 14.88
C VAL A 103 -0.42 -2.65 15.99
N LEU A 104 -0.79 -1.38 15.91
CA LEU A 104 -0.63 -0.40 16.99
C LEU A 104 -2.01 0.13 17.38
N ALA A 105 -2.23 0.29 18.67
CA ALA A 105 -3.47 0.80 19.22
C ALA A 105 -3.23 1.85 20.31
N THR A 106 -4.21 2.72 20.50
CA THR A 106 -4.35 3.55 21.68
C THR A 106 -5.22 2.80 22.69
N VAL A 107 -4.67 2.57 23.88
CA VAL A 107 -5.29 1.83 24.98
C VAL A 107 -5.57 2.80 26.12
N VAL A 108 -6.83 2.88 26.55
CA VAL A 108 -7.22 3.68 27.72
C VAL A 108 -7.48 2.72 28.87
N VAL A 109 -6.77 2.92 29.97
CA VAL A 109 -6.91 2.17 31.21
C VAL A 109 -7.62 3.04 32.24
N ALA A 110 -8.72 2.55 32.79
CA ALA A 110 -9.47 3.18 33.86
C ALA A 110 -9.68 2.17 35.00
N LEU A 111 -9.65 2.62 36.26
CA LEU A 111 -9.88 1.75 37.43
C LEU A 111 -8.99 0.48 37.43
N THR A 112 -7.75 0.58 36.94
CA THR A 112 -6.75 -0.51 36.83
C THR A 112 -7.05 -1.63 35.82
N VAL A 113 -8.04 -1.42 34.94
CA VAL A 113 -8.44 -2.34 33.87
C VAL A 113 -8.49 -1.61 32.52
N VAL A 114 -8.30 -2.33 31.41
CA VAL A 114 -8.43 -1.72 30.08
C VAL A 114 -9.89 -1.38 29.80
N SER A 115 -10.18 -0.11 29.55
CA SER A 115 -11.53 0.39 29.31
C SER A 115 -11.89 0.46 27.83
N THR A 116 -10.96 0.91 26.99
CA THR A 116 -11.18 1.02 25.54
C THR A 116 -9.87 0.79 24.78
N VAL A 117 -10.00 0.23 23.58
CA VAL A 117 -8.88 -0.02 22.65
C VAL A 117 -9.27 0.51 21.28
N THR A 118 -8.46 1.40 20.73
CA THR A 118 -8.70 2.01 19.42
C THR A 118 -7.49 1.79 18.54
N ILE A 119 -7.69 1.19 17.36
CA ILE A 119 -6.60 0.89 16.44
C ILE A 119 -6.11 2.17 15.77
N THR A 120 -4.81 2.48 15.90
CA THR A 120 -4.16 3.63 15.25
C THR A 120 -3.42 3.21 13.99
N LYS A 121 -2.86 1.99 13.99
CA LYS A 121 -2.28 1.36 12.81
C LYS A 121 -2.85 -0.05 12.66
N PRO A 122 -3.56 -0.35 11.55
CA PRO A 122 -4.26 -1.62 11.38
C PRO A 122 -3.33 -2.84 11.23
N GLY A 123 -2.02 -2.64 11.07
CA GLY A 123 -1.07 -3.72 10.79
C GLY A 123 -1.39 -4.42 9.46
N THR A 124 -0.89 -5.64 9.29
CA THR A 124 -1.10 -6.44 8.08
C THR A 124 -1.24 -7.93 8.40
N GLY A 125 -2.15 -8.62 7.71
CA GLY A 125 -2.23 -10.09 7.70
C GLY A 125 -3.15 -10.68 8.76
N TYR A 126 -4.12 -9.91 9.27
CA TYR A 126 -5.05 -10.36 10.29
C TYR A 126 -6.31 -10.97 9.67
N ALA A 127 -6.92 -11.90 10.39
CA ALA A 127 -8.21 -12.48 10.08
C ALA A 127 -9.29 -12.01 11.06
N VAL A 128 -10.56 -12.05 10.65
CA VAL A 128 -11.69 -11.83 11.55
C VAL A 128 -11.67 -12.90 12.64
N ASN A 129 -11.91 -12.50 13.90
CA ASN A 129 -11.78 -13.31 15.12
C ASN A 129 -10.34 -13.69 15.52
N ASP A 130 -9.32 -13.07 14.94
CA ASP A 130 -7.97 -13.16 15.51
C ASP A 130 -7.96 -12.49 16.90
N THR A 131 -7.39 -13.17 17.90
CA THR A 131 -7.22 -12.61 19.25
C THR A 131 -5.91 -11.84 19.37
N LEU A 132 -6.02 -10.55 19.66
CA LEU A 132 -4.90 -9.64 19.90
C LEU A 132 -4.71 -9.42 21.40
N VAL A 133 -3.51 -9.64 21.88
CA VAL A 133 -3.11 -9.45 23.28
C VAL A 133 -2.43 -8.10 23.43
N ILE A 134 -2.85 -7.37 24.45
CA ILE A 134 -2.25 -6.12 24.91
C ILE A 134 -1.21 -6.48 25.97
N PRO A 135 0.10 -6.33 25.69
CA PRO A 135 1.12 -6.65 26.67
C PRO A 135 1.16 -5.56 27.74
N GLY A 136 1.09 -5.95 29.01
CA GLY A 136 1.19 -5.02 30.14
C GLY A 136 2.45 -4.15 30.15
N ALA A 137 3.55 -4.62 29.53
CA ALA A 137 4.80 -3.88 29.41
C ALA A 137 4.62 -2.51 28.73
N TYR A 138 3.66 -2.38 27.81
CA TYR A 138 3.42 -1.16 27.05
C TYR A 138 2.21 -0.35 27.55
N ALA A 139 1.47 -0.89 28.52
CA ALA A 139 0.31 -0.26 29.13
C ALA A 139 0.49 -0.19 30.67
N GLY A 140 1.53 0.51 31.10
CA GLY A 140 1.78 0.80 32.53
C GLY A 140 2.72 -0.16 33.26
N GLY A 141 3.22 -1.22 32.62
CA GLY A 141 4.33 -2.04 33.09
C GLY A 141 4.04 -3.00 34.25
N THR A 142 2.82 -3.00 34.80
CA THR A 142 2.45 -3.72 36.04
C THR A 142 1.36 -4.78 35.86
N ALA A 143 0.94 -5.08 34.62
CA ALA A 143 -0.19 -5.99 34.40
C ALA A 143 0.09 -7.38 35.00
N THR A 144 -0.89 -7.89 35.75
CA THR A 144 -0.86 -9.24 36.34
C THR A 144 -1.54 -10.25 35.41
N THR A 145 -2.54 -9.80 34.65
CA THR A 145 -3.13 -10.57 33.54
C THR A 145 -3.23 -9.69 32.30
N ASN A 146 -2.84 -10.25 31.15
CA ASN A 146 -2.90 -9.53 29.89
C ASN A 146 -4.36 -9.33 29.46
N ALA A 147 -4.63 -8.15 28.89
CA ALA A 147 -5.91 -7.84 28.28
C ALA A 147 -5.88 -8.34 26.82
N SER A 148 -7.03 -8.73 26.29
CA SER A 148 -7.13 -9.17 24.91
C SER A 148 -8.34 -8.58 24.21
N VAL A 149 -8.24 -8.43 22.90
CA VAL A 149 -9.31 -7.98 22.03
C VAL A 149 -9.41 -8.87 20.80
N ASP A 150 -10.62 -9.15 20.33
CA ASP A 150 -10.82 -9.86 19.07
C ASP A 150 -11.01 -8.90 17.90
N VAL A 151 -10.49 -9.28 16.73
CA VAL A 151 -10.65 -8.54 15.46
C VAL A 151 -12.08 -8.66 14.96
N ALA A 152 -12.79 -7.54 14.86
CA ALA A 152 -14.18 -7.50 14.45
C ALA A 152 -14.33 -7.28 12.94
N THR A 153 -13.61 -6.30 12.40
CA THR A 153 -13.60 -6.04 10.96
C THR A 153 -12.18 -5.79 10.47
N LEU A 154 -11.97 -6.06 9.19
CA LEU A 154 -10.69 -5.88 8.53
C LEU A 154 -10.73 -4.65 7.62
N ALA A 155 -9.61 -3.94 7.54
CA ALA A 155 -9.33 -2.92 6.54
C ALA A 155 -8.39 -3.54 5.50
N ASP A 156 -8.93 -3.86 4.33
CA ASP A 156 -8.10 -4.19 3.18
C ASP A 156 -7.42 -2.93 2.66
N VAL A 157 -6.10 -2.96 2.56
CA VAL A 157 -5.35 -1.91 1.87
C VAL A 157 -5.28 -2.32 0.41
N ALA A 158 -6.18 -1.78 -0.40
CA ALA A 158 -6.14 -1.97 -1.85
C ALA A 158 -4.88 -1.31 -2.43
N ALA A 159 -4.31 -1.93 -3.46
CA ALA A 159 -3.23 -1.33 -4.23
C ALA A 159 -3.74 -0.04 -4.89
N ALA A 160 -3.13 1.10 -4.57
CA ALA A 160 -3.62 2.40 -5.01
C ALA A 160 -2.47 3.40 -5.26
N TYR A 161 -2.78 4.45 -6.03
CA TYR A 161 -1.87 5.57 -6.23
C TYR A 161 -1.86 6.51 -5.03
N GLY A 162 -0.68 7.03 -4.72
CA GLY A 162 -0.49 8.12 -3.78
C GLY A 162 -0.84 9.48 -4.39
N ALA A 163 -0.47 10.56 -3.69
CA ALA A 163 -0.61 11.91 -4.21
C ALA A 163 0.43 12.20 -5.31
N LEU A 164 0.05 13.05 -6.28
CA LEU A 164 0.99 13.56 -7.28
C LEU A 164 2.07 14.42 -6.59
N PRO A 165 3.38 14.11 -6.74
CA PRO A 165 4.44 14.93 -6.17
C PRO A 165 4.44 16.35 -6.75
N ALA A 166 4.82 17.35 -5.94
CA ALA A 166 4.93 18.74 -6.40
C ALA A 166 5.91 18.87 -7.59
N GLY A 167 5.61 19.74 -8.54
CA GLY A 167 6.45 19.95 -9.73
C GLY A 167 6.44 18.79 -10.74
N HIS A 168 5.41 17.94 -10.70
CA HIS A 168 5.23 16.84 -11.65
C HIS A 168 3.89 16.98 -12.39
N THR A 169 3.84 16.47 -13.61
CA THR A 169 2.64 16.43 -14.46
C THR A 169 2.42 15.02 -14.99
N TYR A 170 1.18 14.58 -15.16
CA TYR A 170 0.89 13.32 -15.84
C TYR A 170 1.38 13.35 -17.29
N HIS A 171 2.02 12.27 -17.75
CA HIS A 171 2.64 12.24 -19.08
C HIS A 171 2.20 11.05 -19.94
N GLY A 172 1.88 9.91 -19.34
CA GLY A 172 1.45 8.74 -20.09
C GLY A 172 1.23 7.52 -19.22
N ILE A 173 1.06 6.38 -19.88
CA ILE A 173 0.80 5.09 -19.25
C ILE A 173 1.89 4.10 -19.66
N ASN A 174 2.39 3.31 -18.72
CA ASN A 174 3.35 2.25 -18.99
C ASN A 174 2.68 1.10 -19.77
N ILE A 175 3.28 0.67 -20.88
CA ILE A 175 2.67 -0.32 -21.78
C ILE A 175 2.86 -1.75 -21.25
N SER A 176 3.99 -2.04 -20.62
CA SER A 176 4.37 -3.41 -20.22
C SER A 176 4.96 -3.41 -18.81
N SER A 177 4.74 -4.48 -18.07
CA SER A 177 5.34 -4.66 -16.75
C SER A 177 6.87 -4.72 -16.85
N ILE A 178 7.55 -3.87 -16.09
CA ILE A 178 9.00 -3.73 -16.07
C ILE A 178 9.54 -3.72 -14.63
N LEU A 179 10.82 -4.07 -14.47
CA LEU A 179 11.48 -4.03 -13.17
C LEU A 179 12.04 -2.65 -12.88
N THR A 180 12.02 -2.22 -11.63
CA THR A 180 12.66 -0.96 -11.20
C THR A 180 14.18 -0.97 -11.40
N ALA A 181 14.80 -2.15 -11.36
CA ALA A 181 16.21 -2.36 -11.66
C ALA A 181 16.55 -2.22 -13.15
N LYS A 182 15.55 -2.37 -14.04
CA LYS A 182 15.69 -2.23 -15.50
C LYS A 182 14.52 -1.39 -16.03
N PRO A 183 14.49 -0.08 -15.72
CA PRO A 183 13.30 0.75 -15.90
C PRO A 183 13.16 1.25 -17.33
N MET A 184 13.21 0.36 -18.33
CA MET A 184 13.05 0.69 -19.75
C MET A 184 11.57 0.63 -20.12
N ALA A 185 10.88 1.77 -20.09
CA ALA A 185 9.44 1.83 -20.29
C ALA A 185 9.07 2.22 -21.72
N GLY A 186 8.12 1.48 -22.28
CA GLY A 186 7.27 1.97 -23.35
C GLY A 186 6.18 2.84 -22.75
N VAL A 187 6.19 4.15 -23.04
CA VAL A 187 5.19 5.09 -22.50
C VAL A 187 4.17 5.39 -23.60
N MET A 188 2.93 4.97 -23.38
CA MET A 188 1.78 5.26 -24.21
C MET A 188 1.26 6.67 -23.93
N VAL A 189 1.03 7.43 -24.99
CA VAL A 189 0.50 8.80 -24.95
C VAL A 189 -0.88 8.92 -25.63
N ARG A 190 -1.29 7.90 -26.38
CA ARG A 190 -2.62 7.79 -27.01
C ARG A 190 -3.04 6.33 -27.14
N GLY A 191 -4.24 6.01 -26.68
CA GLY A 191 -4.72 4.62 -26.62
C GLY A 191 -5.96 4.45 -25.75
N THR A 192 -6.30 3.19 -25.50
CA THR A 192 -7.40 2.79 -24.62
C THR A 192 -6.83 1.95 -23.46
N VAL A 193 -7.20 2.30 -22.23
CA VAL A 193 -6.78 1.60 -21.01
C VAL A 193 -8.00 1.08 -20.27
N ASN A 194 -7.93 -0.16 -19.81
CA ASN A 194 -8.93 -0.73 -18.90
C ASN A 194 -8.54 -0.45 -17.44
N PRO A 195 -9.21 0.48 -16.74
CA PRO A 195 -8.89 0.80 -15.36
C PRO A 195 -9.24 -0.35 -14.39
N SER A 196 -10.18 -1.24 -14.75
CA SER A 196 -10.59 -2.37 -13.91
C SER A 196 -9.55 -3.49 -13.86
N ALA A 197 -8.77 -3.65 -14.93
CA ALA A 197 -7.68 -4.61 -14.99
C ALA A 197 -6.38 -4.07 -14.38
N SER A 198 -6.31 -2.76 -14.11
CA SER A 198 -5.09 -2.09 -13.64
C SER A 198 -4.74 -2.55 -12.22
N LYS A 199 -3.48 -2.91 -11.98
CA LYS A 199 -3.02 -3.37 -10.65
C LYS A 199 -3.26 -2.34 -9.56
N TYR A 200 -3.03 -1.06 -9.84
CA TYR A 200 -3.28 0.04 -8.90
C TYR A 200 -4.59 0.76 -9.24
N SER A 201 -5.47 0.91 -8.24
CA SER A 201 -6.74 1.60 -8.39
C SER A 201 -6.54 3.07 -8.79
N LEU A 202 -7.13 3.46 -9.92
CA LEU A 202 -7.12 4.83 -10.43
C LEU A 202 -8.15 5.74 -9.77
N SER A 203 -9.01 5.21 -8.89
CA SER A 203 -10.16 5.93 -8.31
C SER A 203 -9.84 7.32 -7.76
N SER A 204 -8.69 7.50 -7.09
CA SER A 204 -8.25 8.77 -6.51
C SER A 204 -7.73 9.79 -7.53
N ILE A 205 -7.24 9.34 -8.69
CA ILE A 205 -6.50 10.17 -9.65
C ILE A 205 -7.12 10.25 -11.04
N LEU A 206 -8.14 9.43 -11.33
CA LEU A 206 -8.70 9.24 -12.66
C LEU A 206 -9.19 10.54 -13.30
N ALA A 207 -9.81 11.43 -12.52
CA ALA A 207 -10.25 12.73 -13.03
C ALA A 207 -9.07 13.61 -13.49
N ALA A 208 -8.00 13.66 -12.69
CA ALA A 208 -6.81 14.45 -12.99
C ALA A 208 -6.03 13.86 -14.17
N VAL A 209 -5.91 12.53 -14.21
CA VAL A 209 -5.24 11.80 -15.31
C VAL A 209 -6.00 12.00 -16.63
N LYS A 210 -7.33 11.86 -16.65
CA LYS A 210 -8.16 12.11 -17.85
C LYS A 210 -8.01 13.53 -18.37
N THR A 211 -7.92 14.50 -17.46
CA THR A 211 -7.74 15.92 -17.81
C THR A 211 -6.36 16.16 -18.43
N ALA A 212 -5.32 15.59 -17.86
CA ALA A 212 -3.95 15.76 -18.34
C ALA A 212 -3.63 14.94 -19.60
N LEU A 213 -4.29 13.80 -19.79
CA LEU A 213 -4.08 12.87 -20.89
C LEU A 213 -5.38 12.67 -21.71
N PRO A 214 -5.85 13.70 -22.44
CA PRO A 214 -7.13 13.65 -23.16
C PRO A 214 -7.14 12.67 -24.34
N LEU A 215 -5.96 12.23 -24.79
CA LEU A 215 -5.81 11.27 -25.89
C LEU A 215 -5.85 9.81 -25.42
N ILE A 216 -5.92 9.57 -24.11
CA ILE A 216 -6.03 8.23 -23.52
C ILE A 216 -7.47 8.07 -23.02
N ASP A 217 -8.16 7.10 -23.59
CA ASP A 217 -9.49 6.74 -23.13
C ASP A 217 -9.42 5.70 -22.02
N PHE A 218 -10.19 5.90 -20.95
CA PHE A 218 -10.28 4.95 -19.85
C PHE A 218 -11.70 4.41 -19.82
N ARG A 219 -11.85 3.18 -20.32
CA ARG A 219 -13.13 2.48 -20.38
C ARG A 219 -13.01 1.10 -19.77
N ALA A 220 -14.00 0.74 -18.97
CA ALA A 220 -14.12 -0.58 -18.38
C ALA A 220 -15.06 -1.38 -19.27
N ASP A 221 -14.50 -1.98 -20.32
CA ASP A 221 -15.20 -2.89 -21.23
C ASP A 221 -14.82 -4.34 -20.90
#